data_AF-A0A955BEM6-F1
#
_entry.id   AF-A0A955BEM6-F1
#
_cell.length_a   1.000
_cell.length_b   1.000
_cell.length_c   1.000
_cell.angle_alpha   90.00
_cell.angle_beta   90.00
_cell.angle_gamma   90.00
#
_symmetry.space_group_name_H-M   'P 1'
#
loop_
_entity.id
_entity.type
_entity.pdbx_description
1 polymer ?
#
loop_
_entity_poly.entity_id
_entity_poly.type
_entity_poly.pdbx_seq_one_letter_code
_entity_poly.pdbx_strand_id
1 'polypeptide(L)' 'MKMSVPPAHKACEPGNHPAAESDSMITRVDIKNFKAIESASVELTPIHLLIGPNDSGKTSV' A
#
# COMPACT_ATOMS: atom_id res chain seq x y z
N MET A 1 42.67 9.69 16.25
CA MET A 1 41.43 8.93 16.51
C MET A 1 40.35 9.47 15.58
N LYS A 2 39.97 8.73 14.53
CA LYS A 2 38.93 9.15 13.58
C LYS A 2 37.61 8.51 14.03
N MET A 3 36.64 9.31 14.45
CA MET A 3 35.25 8.89 14.62
C MET A 3 34.60 8.85 13.24
N SER A 4 34.15 7.67 12.83
CA SER A 4 33.36 7.46 11.61
C SER A 4 31.92 7.86 11.89
N VAL A 5 31.45 8.94 11.26
CA VAL A 5 30.03 9.29 11.23
C VAL A 5 29.40 8.53 10.06
N PRO A 6 28.31 7.76 10.24
CA PRO A 6 27.64 7.09 9.12
C PRO A 6 27.01 8.13 8.18
N PRO A 7 27.03 7.90 6.85
CA PRO A 7 26.54 8.89 5.90
C PRO A 7 25.02 9.03 5.99
N ALA A 8 24.57 10.27 6.08
CA ALA A 8 23.18 10.66 5.94
C ALA A 8 22.62 10.18 4.59
N HIS A 9 21.38 9.69 4.63
CA HIS A 9 20.47 9.43 3.52
C HIS A 9 20.97 9.93 2.16
N LYS A 10 21.36 8.99 1.28
CA LYS A 10 21.66 9.30 -0.13
C LYS A 10 20.50 10.08 -0.73
N ALA A 11 20.77 11.29 -1.20
CA ALA A 11 19.89 11.99 -2.13
C ALA A 11 19.79 11.15 -3.41
N CYS A 12 18.58 10.87 -3.89
CA CYS A 12 18.36 10.22 -5.18
C CYS A 12 18.85 11.13 -6.31
N GLU A 13 19.79 10.64 -7.13
CA GLU A 13 20.20 11.29 -8.36
C GLU A 13 19.21 10.95 -9.50
N PRO A 14 18.89 11.89 -10.41
CA PRO A 14 17.99 11.64 -11.53
C PRO A 14 18.72 10.88 -12.63
N GLY A 15 18.97 9.59 -12.38
CA GLY A 15 19.42 8.61 -13.36
C GLY A 15 18.24 7.81 -13.89
N ASN A 16 18.18 7.64 -15.21
CA ASN A 16 17.19 6.89 -15.96
C ASN A 16 17.07 5.42 -15.50
N HIS A 17 16.21 5.15 -14.52
CA HIS A 17 15.81 3.79 -14.11
C HIS A 17 14.53 3.41 -14.87
N PRO A 18 14.50 2.26 -15.57
CA PRO A 18 13.25 1.76 -16.15
C PRO A 18 12.26 1.49 -15.01
N ALA A 19 11.12 2.20 -15.03
CA ALA A 19 10.07 2.19 -14.02
C ALA A 19 9.28 0.86 -13.98
N ALA A 20 9.97 -0.23 -13.67
CA ALA A 20 9.38 -1.48 -13.25
C ALA A 20 10.05 -1.92 -11.94
N GLU A 21 10.11 -0.99 -10.99
CA GLU A 21 10.12 -1.37 -9.59
C GLU A 21 8.78 -2.07 -9.37
N SER A 22 8.81 -3.36 -9.05
CA SER A 22 7.60 -4.12 -8.75
C SER A 22 7.00 -3.55 -7.47
N ASP A 23 6.21 -2.47 -7.62
CA ASP A 23 5.47 -1.85 -6.54
C ASP A 23 4.54 -2.92 -5.98
N SER A 24 4.92 -3.49 -4.84
CA SER A 24 4.24 -4.63 -4.23
C SER A 24 2.89 -4.23 -3.61
N MET A 25 2.51 -2.97 -3.74
CA MET A 25 1.27 -2.43 -3.23
C MET A 25 0.06 -2.88 -4.08
N ILE A 26 -0.94 -3.44 -3.41
CA ILE A 26 -2.26 -3.66 -4.00
C ILE A 26 -2.92 -2.30 -4.20
N THR A 27 -3.25 -1.94 -5.44
CA THR A 27 -3.83 -0.64 -5.80
C THR A 27 -5.35 -0.68 -5.96
N ARG A 28 -5.97 -1.86 -5.99
CA ARG A 28 -7.42 -2.03 -6.13
C ARG A 28 -7.89 -3.37 -5.60
N VAL A 29 -9.09 -3.38 -5.02
CA VAL A 29 -9.77 -4.60 -4.55
C VAL A 29 -11.19 -4.63 -5.14
N ASP A 30 -11.53 -5.74 -5.80
CA ASP A 30 -12.87 -6.06 -6.29
C ASP A 30 -13.35 -7.34 -5.61
N ILE A 31 -14.45 -7.25 -4.85
CA ILE A 31 -15.01 -8.36 -4.06
C ILE A 31 -16.44 -8.61 -4.52
N LYS A 32 -16.80 -9.88 -4.71
CA LYS A 32 -18.17 -10.31 -4.99
C LYS A 32 -18.51 -11.57 -4.22
N ASN A 33 -19.71 -11.59 -3.63
CA ASN A 33 -20.29 -12.73 -2.90
C ASN A 33 -19.30 -13.40 -1.93
N PHE A 34 -18.58 -12.60 -1.14
CA PHE A 34 -17.56 -13.08 -0.22
C PHE A 34 -17.88 -12.68 1.22
N LYS A 35 -18.09 -13.68 2.08
CA LYS A 35 -18.49 -13.50 3.49
C LYS A 35 -19.69 -12.56 3.60
N ALA A 36 -19.52 -11.40 4.25
CA ALA A 36 -20.56 -10.40 4.46
C ALA A 36 -20.66 -9.35 3.33
N ILE A 37 -19.92 -9.51 2.22
CA ILE A 37 -19.85 -8.55 1.12
C ILE A 37 -20.50 -9.14 -0.13
N GLU A 38 -21.62 -8.55 -0.57
CA GLU A 38 -22.28 -8.91 -1.83
C GLU A 38 -21.48 -8.40 -3.05
N SER A 39 -21.13 -7.11 -3.06
CA SER A 39 -20.27 -6.51 -4.09
C SER A 39 -19.57 -5.26 -3.55
N ALA A 40 -18.26 -5.12 -3.79
CA ALA A 40 -17.48 -3.91 -3.48
C ALA A 40 -16.32 -3.73 -4.48
N SER A 41 -16.05 -2.49 -4.86
CA SER A 41 -14.90 -2.10 -5.69
C SER A 41 -14.28 -0.85 -5.08
N VAL A 42 -13.02 -0.93 -4.69
CA VAL A 42 -12.31 0.15 -3.97
C VAL A 42 -10.91 0.32 -4.53
N GLU A 43 -10.55 1.57 -4.83
CA GLU A 43 -9.18 1.95 -5.17
C GLU A 43 -8.37 2.17 -3.89
N LEU A 44 -7.17 1.59 -3.86
CA LEU A 44 -6.28 1.62 -2.71
C LEU A 44 -5.17 2.68 -2.87
N THR A 45 -4.87 3.35 -1.76
CA THR A 45 -3.78 4.26 -1.48
C THR A 45 -2.95 3.61 -0.37
N PRO A 46 -1.69 4.03 -0.17
CA PRO A 46 -0.82 3.39 0.81
C PRO A 46 -1.39 3.33 2.24
N ILE A 47 -2.30 4.26 2.59
CA ILE A 47 -3.00 4.27 3.88
C ILE A 47 -4.49 4.47 3.63
N HIS A 48 -5.29 3.44 3.96
CA HIS A 48 -6.75 3.49 3.88
C HIS A 48 -7.42 3.08 5.16
N LEU A 49 -8.53 3.74 5.48
CA LEU A 49 -9.33 3.47 6.68
C LEU A 49 -10.71 2.97 6.29
N LEU A 50 -11.03 1.75 6.71
CA LEU A 50 -12.35 1.15 6.52
C LEU A 50 -13.22 1.44 7.75
N ILE A 51 -14.34 2.15 7.55
CA ILE A 51 -15.30 2.52 8.61
C ILE A 51 -16.68 2.01 8.24
N GLY A 52 -17.42 1.53 9.23
CA GLY A 52 -18.79 1.08 9.08
C GLY A 52 -19.28 0.28 10.29
N PRO A 53 -20.57 -0.08 10.34
CA PRO A 53 -21.16 -0.88 11.42
C PRO A 53 -20.41 -2.20 11.68
N ASN A 54 -20.49 -2.76 12.88
CA ASN A 54 -19.92 -4.08 13.15
C ASN A 54 -20.47 -5.13 12.20
N ASP A 55 -19.66 -6.16 11.91
CA ASP A 55 -20.01 -7.27 11.02
C ASP A 55 -20.27 -6.91 9.55
N SER A 56 -20.07 -5.65 9.15
CA SER A 56 -20.23 -5.19 7.76
C SER A 56 -19.17 -5.67 6.76
N GLY A 57 -18.35 -6.67 7.12
CA GLY A 57 -17.31 -7.20 6.23
C GLY A 57 -15.96 -6.49 6.24
N LYS A 58 -15.71 -5.51 7.13
CA LYS A 58 -14.42 -4.78 7.17
C LYS A 58 -13.19 -5.69 7.38
N THR A 59 -13.29 -6.72 8.22
CA THR A 59 -12.22 -7.73 8.43
C THR A 59 -12.09 -8.71 7.26
N SER A 60 -13.05 -8.71 6.33
CA SER A 60 -13.07 -9.60 5.17
C SER A 60 -12.41 -8.98 3.94
N VAL A 61 -12.28 -7.64 3.93
CA VAL A 61 -11.48 -6.88 2.97
C VAL A 61 -10.01 -6.98 3.35
#